data_AF-A0A2S6SDL2-F1
#
_entry.id   AF-A0A2S6SDL2-F1
#
_cell.length_a   1.000
_cell.length_b   1.000
_cell.length_c   1.000
_cell.angle_alpha   90.00
_cell.angle_beta   90.00
_cell.angle_gamma   90.00
#
_symmetry.space_group_name_H-M   'P 1'
#
loop_
_entity.id
_entity.type
_entity.pdbx_description
1 polymer ?
#
loop_
_entity_poly.entity_id
_entity_poly.type
_entity_poly.pdbx_seq_one_letter_code
_entity_poly.pdbx_strand_id
1 'polypeptide(L)'
;FIELSLGKKINTTYFSDLCRIKRKIKIISSLRRLKFLLRFNKLNKNSISEMRLSNRISERLTDKTKIHSHELNKIKIMIYNYDKEIIIDQLIFDRVDKKISNSDFNMLLKFVIKYTPKKFPLNGKDIINQGFSEGKTIGIILQKMKKWWLEKECLPNKKDCLSYLKKLPTSRWR
;
A
#
# COMPACT_ATOMS: atom_id res chain seq x y z
N PHE A 1 -32.54 -2.84 -9.51
CA PHE A 1 -32.17 -4.27 -9.38
C PHE A 1 -30.84 -4.46 -8.64
N ILE A 2 -29.70 -3.94 -9.12
CA ILE A 2 -28.39 -4.19 -8.46
C ILE A 2 -28.29 -3.55 -7.06
N GLU A 3 -28.75 -2.31 -6.87
CA GLU A 3 -28.74 -1.67 -5.53
C GLU A 3 -29.63 -2.40 -4.52
N LEU A 4 -30.78 -2.90 -4.99
CA LEU A 4 -31.71 -3.72 -4.19
C LEU A 4 -31.05 -5.05 -3.79
N SER A 5 -30.35 -5.71 -4.72
CA SER A 5 -29.62 -6.95 -4.45
C SER A 5 -28.44 -6.75 -3.50
N LEU A 6 -27.79 -5.58 -3.50
CA LEU A 6 -26.66 -5.27 -2.63
C LEU A 6 -27.06 -4.63 -1.30
N GLY A 7 -28.33 -4.26 -1.12
CA GLY A 7 -28.83 -3.49 0.04
C GLY A 7 -28.08 -2.16 0.24
N LYS A 8 -27.41 -1.64 -0.79
CA LYS A 8 -26.56 -0.45 -0.73
C LYS A 8 -26.64 0.34 -2.02
N LYS A 9 -26.63 1.68 -1.89
CA LYS A 9 -26.51 2.59 -3.04
C LYS A 9 -25.18 2.35 -3.76
N ILE A 10 -25.22 2.38 -5.08
CA ILE A 10 -24.07 2.23 -5.96
C ILE A 10 -23.77 3.59 -6.57
N ASN A 11 -22.54 4.05 -6.42
CA ASN A 11 -22.14 5.29 -7.07
C ASN A 11 -21.56 4.99 -8.46
N THR A 12 -22.34 5.32 -9.49
CA THR A 12 -21.94 5.23 -10.90
C THR A 12 -21.27 6.50 -11.41
N THR A 13 -21.22 7.56 -10.59
CA THR A 13 -20.54 8.82 -10.94
C THR A 13 -19.08 8.54 -11.28
N TYR A 14 -18.66 9.03 -12.46
CA TYR A 14 -17.33 8.83 -13.04
C TYR A 14 -16.94 7.37 -13.40
N PHE A 15 -17.89 6.44 -13.40
CA PHE A 15 -17.60 5.05 -13.79
C PHE A 15 -17.28 4.90 -15.29
N SER A 16 -17.91 5.72 -16.13
CA SER A 16 -17.58 5.81 -17.57
C SER A 16 -16.13 6.28 -17.78
N ASP A 17 -15.69 7.28 -17.00
CA ASP A 17 -14.32 7.80 -17.02
C ASP A 17 -13.30 6.75 -16.56
N LEU A 18 -13.61 6.01 -15.49
CA LEU A 18 -12.81 4.85 -15.07
C LEU A 18 -12.64 3.86 -16.23
N CYS A 19 -13.73 3.51 -16.91
CA CYS A 19 -13.70 2.58 -18.03
C CYS A 19 -12.92 3.14 -19.23
N ARG A 20 -12.97 4.45 -19.48
CA ARG A 20 -12.20 5.13 -20.54
C ARG A 20 -10.70 5.11 -20.23
N ILE A 21 -10.30 5.48 -19.01
CA ILE A 21 -8.90 5.47 -18.57
C ILE A 21 -8.32 4.05 -18.64
N LYS A 22 -9.06 3.05 -18.12
CA LYS A 22 -8.61 1.65 -18.13
C LYS A 22 -8.40 1.09 -19.53
N ARG A 23 -9.27 1.45 -20.49
CA ARG A 23 -9.11 1.08 -21.90
C ARG A 23 -7.83 1.69 -22.50
N LYS A 24 -7.55 2.96 -22.21
CA LYS A 24 -6.33 3.64 -22.69
C LYS A 24 -5.04 2.99 -22.15
N ILE A 25 -5.01 2.65 -20.87
CA ILE A 25 -3.82 2.06 -20.22
C ILE A 25 -3.70 0.53 -20.40
N LYS A 26 -4.71 -0.13 -20.98
CA LYS A 26 -4.79 -1.60 -21.16
C LYS A 26 -4.70 -2.42 -19.86
N ILE A 27 -5.05 -1.85 -18.70
CA ILE A 27 -5.08 -2.54 -17.40
C ILE A 27 -6.53 -2.80 -16.99
N ILE A 28 -7.01 -4.01 -17.32
CA ILE A 28 -8.40 -4.42 -17.07
C ILE A 28 -8.45 -5.28 -15.82
N SER A 29 -9.17 -4.82 -14.80
CA SER A 29 -9.47 -5.58 -13.58
C SER A 29 -10.96 -5.45 -13.25
N SER A 30 -11.70 -6.55 -13.17
CA SER A 30 -13.10 -6.59 -12.72
C SER A 30 -13.20 -6.16 -11.27
N LEU A 31 -12.27 -6.63 -10.43
CA LEU A 31 -12.20 -6.30 -9.01
C LEU A 31 -12.03 -4.79 -8.76
N ARG A 32 -11.23 -4.10 -9.59
CA ARG A 32 -11.09 -2.64 -9.53
C ARG A 32 -12.40 -1.91 -9.83
N ARG A 33 -13.21 -2.42 -10.78
CA ARG A 33 -14.53 -1.84 -11.08
C ARG A 33 -15.45 -1.99 -9.87
N LEU A 34 -15.47 -3.19 -9.28
CA LEU A 34 -16.26 -3.48 -8.09
C LEU A 34 -15.83 -2.59 -6.92
N LYS A 35 -14.53 -2.49 -6.65
CA LYS A 35 -13.97 -1.59 -5.62
C LYS A 35 -14.39 -0.14 -5.85
N PHE A 36 -14.31 0.35 -7.08
CA PHE A 36 -14.71 1.72 -7.41
C PHE A 36 -16.19 1.97 -7.16
N LEU A 37 -17.07 1.08 -7.63
CA LEU A 37 -18.52 1.21 -7.46
C LEU A 37 -18.92 1.23 -5.98
N LEU A 38 -18.18 0.51 -5.14
CA LEU A 38 -18.42 0.39 -3.70
C LEU A 38 -17.59 1.37 -2.85
N ARG A 39 -16.82 2.29 -3.46
CA ARG A 39 -15.83 3.11 -2.75
C ARG A 39 -16.39 4.05 -1.68
N PHE A 40 -17.66 4.43 -1.81
CA PHE A 40 -18.37 5.27 -0.83
C PHE A 40 -19.12 4.45 0.22
N ASN A 41 -19.16 3.13 0.06
CA ASN A 41 -19.87 2.25 0.97
C ASN A 41 -18.93 1.89 2.12
N LYS A 42 -19.47 1.79 3.34
CA LYS A 42 -18.71 1.27 4.49
C LYS A 42 -18.56 -0.24 4.33
N LEU A 43 -17.73 -0.68 3.38
CA LEU A 43 -17.26 -2.05 3.33
C LEU A 43 -16.21 -2.25 4.43
N ASN A 44 -16.37 -3.33 5.17
CA ASN A 44 -15.40 -3.86 6.12
C ASN A 44 -15.28 -5.38 5.87
N LYS A 45 -14.26 -6.01 6.47
CA LYS A 45 -13.99 -7.45 6.29
C LYS A 45 -15.21 -8.31 6.63
N ASN A 46 -15.98 -7.91 7.65
CA ASN A 46 -17.22 -8.58 8.09
C ASN A 46 -18.34 -8.48 7.05
N SER A 47 -18.42 -7.40 6.27
CA SER A 47 -19.46 -7.25 5.23
C SER A 47 -19.25 -8.19 4.04
N ILE A 48 -18.06 -8.77 3.90
CA ILE A 48 -17.69 -9.61 2.76
C ILE A 48 -17.24 -11.01 3.19
N SER A 49 -17.36 -11.35 4.48
CA SER A 49 -16.96 -12.66 5.01
C SER A 49 -17.79 -13.78 4.41
N GLU A 50 -19.05 -13.50 4.05
CA GLU A 50 -19.96 -14.45 3.40
C GLU A 50 -19.57 -14.74 1.94
N MET A 51 -18.78 -13.88 1.31
CA MET A 51 -18.48 -13.95 -0.13
C MET A 51 -17.37 -14.96 -0.49
N ARG A 52 -16.88 -15.79 0.46
CA ARG A 52 -15.82 -16.81 0.26
C ARG A 52 -14.63 -16.31 -0.58
N LEU A 53 -14.12 -15.12 -0.25
CA LEU A 53 -13.02 -14.49 -0.97
C LEU A 53 -11.66 -14.88 -0.38
N SER A 54 -10.61 -14.92 -1.20
CA SER A 54 -9.25 -15.04 -0.67
C SER A 54 -8.86 -13.82 0.15
N ASN A 55 -7.95 -13.99 1.12
CA ASN A 55 -7.47 -12.90 1.98
C ASN A 55 -6.97 -11.69 1.17
N ARG A 56 -6.23 -11.95 0.08
CA ARG A 56 -5.71 -10.91 -0.82
C ARG A 56 -6.82 -10.11 -1.51
N ILE A 57 -7.88 -10.78 -1.96
CA ILE A 57 -9.03 -10.13 -2.62
C ILE A 57 -9.82 -9.32 -1.59
N SER A 58 -10.07 -9.91 -0.43
CA SER A 58 -10.76 -9.26 0.70
C SER A 58 -10.05 -7.97 1.14
N GLU A 59 -8.73 -8.04 1.31
CA GLU A 59 -7.89 -6.88 1.62
C GLU A 59 -7.98 -5.83 0.51
N ARG A 60 -7.77 -6.20 -0.76
CA ARG A 60 -7.84 -5.24 -1.86
C ARG A 60 -9.19 -4.53 -1.94
N LEU A 61 -10.31 -5.22 -1.71
CA LEU A 61 -11.66 -4.64 -1.76
C LEU A 61 -11.96 -3.71 -0.57
N THR A 62 -11.52 -4.10 0.62
CA THR A 62 -11.84 -3.38 1.87
C THR A 62 -10.85 -2.27 2.18
N ASP A 63 -9.67 -2.30 1.58
CA ASP A 63 -8.63 -1.31 1.80
C ASP A 63 -9.08 0.10 1.32
N LYS A 64 -8.90 1.07 2.21
CA LYS A 64 -9.29 2.48 2.04
C LYS A 64 -8.08 3.42 1.99
N THR A 65 -6.91 2.90 1.63
CA THR A 65 -5.71 3.73 1.52
C THR A 65 -5.96 4.88 0.57
N LYS A 66 -5.54 6.07 0.98
CA LYS A 66 -5.58 7.27 0.16
C LYS A 66 -4.16 7.73 -0.08
N ILE A 67 -3.88 8.12 -1.32
CA ILE A 67 -2.63 8.76 -1.68
C ILE A 67 -2.82 10.26 -1.41
N HIS A 68 -2.20 10.75 -0.34
CA HIS A 68 -2.28 12.15 0.04
C HIS A 68 -1.25 13.02 -0.70
N SER A 69 -0.12 12.44 -1.09
CA SER A 69 0.92 13.08 -1.89
C SER A 69 1.36 12.13 -3.00
N HIS A 70 1.40 12.65 -4.22
CA HIS A 70 1.81 11.93 -5.44
C HIS A 70 3.32 12.00 -5.68
N GLU A 71 4.10 12.38 -4.67
CA GLU A 71 5.57 12.32 -4.69
C GLU A 71 6.07 10.86 -4.79
N LEU A 72 7.10 10.64 -5.61
CA LEU A 72 7.69 9.33 -5.83
C LEU A 72 8.11 8.63 -4.54
N ASN A 73 8.67 9.37 -3.57
CA ASN A 73 9.14 8.78 -2.32
C ASN A 73 7.99 8.30 -1.43
N LYS A 74 6.86 9.02 -1.40
CA LYS A 74 5.67 8.56 -0.68
C LYS A 74 5.08 7.32 -1.35
N ILE A 75 5.04 7.28 -2.68
CA ILE A 75 4.59 6.10 -3.43
C ILE A 75 5.50 4.88 -3.18
N LYS A 76 6.83 5.06 -3.14
CA LYS A 76 7.76 3.97 -2.77
C LYS A 76 7.41 3.39 -1.40
N ILE A 77 7.20 4.23 -0.40
CA ILE A 77 6.84 3.82 0.97
C ILE A 77 5.51 3.05 0.96
N MET A 78 4.53 3.49 0.18
CA MET A 78 3.26 2.77 0.04
C MET A 78 3.45 1.37 -0.56
N ILE A 79 4.30 1.22 -1.58
CA ILE A 79 4.59 -0.10 -2.20
C ILE A 79 5.21 -1.07 -1.19
N TYR A 80 5.89 -0.60 -0.15
CA TYR A 80 6.41 -1.45 0.93
C TYR A 80 5.37 -1.95 1.92
N ASN A 81 4.28 -1.21 2.06
CA ASN A 81 3.26 -1.45 3.09
C ASN A 81 2.00 -2.11 2.53
N TYR A 82 1.75 -1.97 1.23
CA TYR A 82 0.52 -2.44 0.58
C TYR A 82 0.82 -3.25 -0.68
N ASP A 83 -0.11 -4.13 -1.04
CA ASP A 83 -0.07 -4.80 -2.34
C ASP A 83 -0.10 -3.74 -3.47
N LYS A 84 0.75 -3.95 -4.48
CA LYS A 84 0.89 -3.05 -5.63
C LYS A 84 -0.45 -2.77 -6.32
N GLU A 85 -1.35 -3.75 -6.38
CA GLU A 85 -2.69 -3.58 -6.97
C GLU A 85 -3.54 -2.55 -6.22
N ILE A 86 -3.40 -2.43 -4.90
CA ILE A 86 -4.12 -1.44 -4.09
C ILE A 86 -3.69 -0.03 -4.50
N ILE A 87 -2.39 0.17 -4.69
CA ILE A 87 -1.82 1.46 -5.08
C ILE A 87 -2.22 1.83 -6.51
N ILE A 88 -2.20 0.87 -7.43
CA ILE A 88 -2.66 1.07 -8.81
C ILE A 88 -4.15 1.44 -8.83
N ASP A 89 -4.99 0.74 -8.05
CA ASP A 89 -6.41 1.06 -7.91
C ASP A 89 -6.59 2.52 -7.46
N GLN A 90 -5.88 2.93 -6.41
CA GLN A 90 -6.00 4.28 -5.87
C GLN A 90 -5.49 5.36 -6.83
N LEU A 91 -4.37 5.16 -7.53
CA LEU A 91 -3.88 6.10 -8.54
C LEU A 91 -4.88 6.31 -9.68
N ILE A 92 -5.55 5.23 -10.12
CA ILE A 92 -6.59 5.33 -11.15
C ILE A 92 -7.78 6.10 -10.60
N PHE A 93 -8.17 5.88 -9.34
CA PHE A 93 -9.29 6.59 -8.73
C PHE A 93 -8.98 8.08 -8.58
N ASP A 94 -7.78 8.44 -8.13
CA ASP A 94 -7.36 9.83 -8.03
C ASP A 94 -7.35 10.53 -9.40
N ARG A 95 -6.95 9.80 -10.46
CA ARG A 95 -6.99 10.33 -11.84
C ARG A 95 -8.42 10.55 -12.34
N VAL A 96 -9.35 9.63 -12.01
CA VAL A 96 -10.77 9.74 -12.32
C VAL A 96 -11.38 10.94 -11.58
N ASP A 97 -11.04 11.09 -10.30
CA ASP A 97 -11.46 12.20 -9.44
C ASP A 97 -10.74 13.53 -9.77
N LYS A 98 -9.89 13.56 -10.81
CA LYS A 98 -9.11 14.74 -11.25
C LYS A 98 -8.18 15.34 -10.19
N LYS A 99 -7.75 14.54 -9.20
CA LYS A 99 -6.79 14.96 -8.15
C LYS A 99 -5.34 15.02 -8.63
N ILE A 100 -5.08 14.47 -9.82
CA ILE A 100 -3.75 14.28 -10.38
C ILE A 100 -3.83 14.49 -11.89
N SER A 101 -2.82 15.17 -12.43
CA SER A 101 -2.70 15.46 -13.85
C SER A 101 -2.52 14.18 -14.68
N ASN A 102 -2.78 14.27 -15.98
CA ASN A 102 -2.61 13.11 -16.87
C ASN A 102 -1.14 12.70 -17.04
N SER A 103 -0.22 13.66 -17.07
CA SER A 103 1.22 13.41 -17.17
C SER A 103 1.74 12.70 -15.94
N ASP A 104 1.42 13.22 -14.75
CA ASP A 104 1.88 12.65 -13.48
C ASP A 104 1.29 11.26 -13.26
N PHE A 105 0.02 11.06 -13.62
CA PHE A 105 -0.62 9.75 -13.56
C PHE A 105 0.13 8.72 -14.40
N ASN A 106 0.44 9.06 -15.66
CA ASN A 106 1.14 8.14 -16.55
C ASN A 106 2.56 7.84 -16.06
N MET A 107 3.26 8.86 -15.52
CA MET A 107 4.60 8.71 -14.95
C MET A 107 4.58 7.77 -13.73
N LEU A 108 3.70 8.05 -12.76
CA LEU A 108 3.57 7.27 -11.54
C LEU A 108 3.07 5.86 -11.79
N LEU A 109 2.09 5.68 -12.69
CA LEU A 109 1.60 4.34 -13.04
C LEU A 109 2.72 3.49 -13.65
N LYS A 110 3.48 4.04 -14.61
CA LYS A 110 4.63 3.35 -15.19
C LYS A 110 5.68 3.00 -14.13
N PHE A 111 5.95 3.93 -13.21
CA PHE A 111 6.86 3.72 -12.10
C PHE A 111 6.38 2.56 -11.20
N VAL A 112 5.14 2.60 -10.69
CA VAL A 112 4.60 1.58 -9.77
C VAL A 112 4.61 0.19 -10.39
N ILE A 113 4.26 0.07 -11.68
CA ILE A 113 4.27 -1.21 -12.40
C ILE A 113 5.67 -1.80 -12.41
N LYS A 114 6.68 -1.02 -12.81
CA LYS A 114 8.07 -1.47 -12.97
C LYS A 114 8.83 -1.58 -11.65
N TYR A 115 8.47 -0.80 -10.64
CA TYR A 115 9.23 -0.70 -9.40
C TYR A 115 9.16 -2.01 -8.61
N THR A 116 10.34 -2.52 -8.26
CA THR A 116 10.52 -3.67 -7.36
C THR A 116 11.13 -3.16 -6.04
N PRO A 117 10.41 -3.27 -4.91
CA PRO A 117 10.94 -2.80 -3.64
C PRO A 117 12.19 -3.60 -3.26
N LYS A 118 13.27 -2.90 -2.90
CA LYS A 118 14.47 -3.50 -2.31
C LYS A 118 14.10 -4.25 -1.02
N LYS A 119 14.75 -5.36 -0.71
CA LYS A 119 14.52 -6.03 0.57
C LYS A 119 15.12 -5.18 1.70
N PHE A 120 14.41 -5.09 2.82
CA PHE A 120 14.94 -4.45 4.02
C PHE A 120 16.18 -5.24 4.49
N PRO A 121 17.33 -4.56 4.73
CA PRO A 121 18.62 -5.25 4.83
C PRO A 121 18.91 -5.91 6.19
N LEU A 122 18.08 -5.66 7.21
CA LEU A 122 18.25 -6.27 8.54
C LEU A 122 17.26 -7.41 8.77
N ASN A 123 17.73 -8.41 9.51
CA ASN A 123 16.91 -9.50 10.02
C ASN A 123 17.03 -9.62 11.56
N GLY A 124 16.27 -10.55 12.16
CA GLY A 124 16.30 -10.74 13.62
C GLY A 124 17.67 -11.17 14.15
N LYS A 125 18.45 -11.95 13.40
CA LYS A 125 19.79 -12.38 13.79
C LYS A 125 20.75 -11.19 13.90
N ASP A 126 20.63 -10.22 12.99
CA ASP A 126 21.43 -9.00 13.02
C ASP A 126 21.19 -8.18 14.29
N ILE A 127 19.97 -8.19 14.82
CA ILE A 127 19.62 -7.50 16.07
C ILE A 127 20.17 -8.27 17.28
N ILE A 128 20.00 -9.60 17.31
CA ILE A 128 20.52 -10.45 18.40
C ILE A 128 22.05 -10.30 18.52
N ASN A 129 22.75 -10.30 17.38
CA ASN A 129 24.21 -10.12 17.34
C ASN A 129 24.70 -8.75 17.84
N GLN A 130 23.80 -7.76 17.97
CA GLN A 130 24.12 -6.45 18.55
C GLN A 130 23.81 -6.36 20.05
N GLY A 131 23.50 -7.49 20.71
CA GLY A 131 23.30 -7.55 22.15
C GLY A 131 21.87 -7.32 22.61
N PHE A 132 20.89 -7.27 21.70
CA PHE A 132 19.48 -7.23 22.06
C PHE A 132 18.97 -8.65 22.32
N SER A 133 18.80 -8.99 23.58
CA SER A 133 18.44 -10.33 24.03
C SER A 133 17.05 -10.33 24.67
N GLU A 134 15.98 -10.23 23.89
CA GLU A 134 14.61 -10.62 24.33
C GLU A 134 13.59 -10.61 23.19
N GLY A 135 12.63 -11.56 23.24
CA GLY A 135 11.69 -11.92 22.18
C GLY A 135 10.93 -10.77 21.50
N LYS A 136 9.80 -10.30 22.07
CA LYS A 136 8.90 -9.30 21.43
C LYS A 136 9.60 -7.99 21.06
N THR A 137 10.68 -7.65 21.75
CA THR A 137 11.51 -6.45 21.58
C THR A 137 12.23 -6.43 20.22
N ILE A 138 12.67 -7.57 19.69
CA ILE A 138 13.29 -7.67 18.36
C ILE A 138 12.34 -7.20 17.26
N GLY A 139 11.07 -7.62 17.33
CA GLY A 139 10.04 -7.21 16.36
C GLY A 139 9.80 -5.70 16.35
N ILE A 140 9.75 -5.09 17.53
CA ILE A 140 9.57 -3.63 17.70
C ILE A 140 10.78 -2.88 17.11
N ILE A 141 12.00 -3.36 17.40
CA ILE A 141 13.22 -2.75 16.86
C ILE A 141 13.27 -2.89 15.35
N LEU A 142 12.94 -4.06 14.78
CA LEU A 142 12.86 -4.25 13.32
C LEU A 142 11.86 -3.28 12.69
N GLN A 143 10.69 -3.10 13.29
CA GLN A 143 9.69 -2.14 12.80
C GLN A 143 10.21 -0.70 12.84
N LYS A 144 10.85 -0.29 13.93
CA LYS A 144 11.45 1.04 14.07
C LYS A 144 12.56 1.27 13.05
N MET A 145 13.44 0.29 12.87
CA MET A 145 14.52 0.32 11.88
C MET A 145 13.98 0.37 10.46
N LYS A 146 12.92 -0.39 10.16
CA LYS A 146 12.24 -0.36 8.87
C LYS A 146 11.62 1.01 8.60
N LYS A 147 10.98 1.63 9.61
CA LYS A 147 10.44 2.98 9.50
C LYS A 147 11.53 3.99 9.18
N TRP A 148 12.63 4.00 9.94
CA TRP A 148 13.78 4.87 9.68
C TRP A 148 14.38 4.65 8.27
N TRP A 149 14.49 3.39 7.84
CA TRP A 149 15.02 3.07 6.52
C TRP A 149 14.11 3.57 5.38
N LEU A 150 12.79 3.50 5.58
CA LEU A 150 11.81 4.08 4.66
C LEU A 150 11.88 5.62 4.62
N GLU A 151 12.10 6.27 5.77
CA GLU A 151 12.32 7.72 5.87
C GLU A 151 13.59 8.17 5.13
N LYS A 152 14.60 7.29 5.05
CA LYS A 152 15.83 7.48 4.26
C LYS A 152 15.72 6.94 2.83
N GLU A 153 14.50 6.87 2.30
CA GLU A 153 14.21 6.50 0.90
C GLU A 153 14.74 5.14 0.46
N CYS A 154 14.91 4.20 1.39
CA CYS A 154 15.46 2.87 1.12
C CYS A 154 16.90 2.90 0.54
N LEU A 155 17.64 3.98 0.81
CA LEU A 155 19.05 4.14 0.42
C LEU A 155 20.03 3.43 1.37
N PRO A 156 19.84 3.47 2.72
CA PRO A 156 20.82 2.90 3.62
C PRO A 156 21.01 1.40 3.39
N ASN A 157 22.26 0.96 3.38
CA ASN A 157 22.62 -0.44 3.24
C ASN A 157 22.67 -1.13 4.62
N LYS A 158 23.04 -2.42 4.66
CA LYS A 158 23.14 -3.18 5.91
C LYS A 158 24.10 -2.56 6.92
N LYS A 159 25.25 -2.04 6.49
CA LYS A 159 26.24 -1.40 7.37
C LYS A 159 25.69 -0.10 7.97
N ASP A 160 25.01 0.71 7.16
CA ASP A 160 24.37 1.95 7.61
C ASP A 160 23.24 1.68 8.59
N CYS A 161 22.45 0.63 8.35
CA CYS A 161 21.42 0.20 9.29
C CYS A 161 22.01 -0.30 10.61
N LEU A 162 23.11 -1.06 10.59
CA LEU A 162 23.78 -1.51 11.81
C LEU A 162 24.42 -0.36 12.58
N SER A 163 25.00 0.64 11.89
CA SER A 163 25.59 1.80 12.54
C SER A 163 24.53 2.66 13.24
N TYR A 164 23.34 2.81 12.62
CA TYR A 164 22.21 3.47 13.25
C TYR A 164 21.64 2.66 14.42
N LEU A 165 21.56 1.33 14.29
CA LEU A 165 21.10 0.44 15.36
C LEU A 165 21.94 0.59 16.63
N LYS A 166 23.27 0.71 16.52
CA LYS A 166 24.19 0.95 17.65
C LYS A 166 23.96 2.27 18.38
N LYS A 167 23.39 3.29 17.71
CA LYS A 167 23.08 4.58 18.31
C LYS A 167 21.77 4.56 19.12
N LEU A 168 20.97 3.50 19.01
CA LEU A 168 19.76 3.36 19.80
C LEU A 168 20.12 2.92 21.22
N PRO A 169 19.54 3.55 22.27
CA PRO A 169 19.83 3.19 23.65
C PRO A 169 19.39 1.74 23.90
N THR A 170 20.35 0.91 24.30
CA THR A 170 20.14 -0.50 24.68
C THR A 170 19.44 -0.63 26.04
N SER A 171 19.55 0.38 26.90
CA SER A 171 19.08 0.39 28.29
C SER A 171 17.60 0.74 28.50
N ARG A 172 16.85 1.08 27.46
CA ARG A 172 15.43 1.51 27.57
C ARG A 172 14.40 0.40 27.31
N TRP A 173 14.88 -0.84 27.16
CA TRP A 173 14.09 -2.00 26.74
C TRP A 173 14.36 -3.23 27.63
N ARG A 174 14.74 -2.97 28.88
CA ARG A 174 14.65 -3.92 30.01
C ARG A 174 13.37 -3.61 30.78
#